data_AF-A0A7C0XFF2-F1
#
_entry.id   AF-A0A7C0XFF2-F1
#
_cell.length_a   1.000
_cell.length_b   1.000
_cell.length_c   1.000
_cell.angle_alpha   90.00
_cell.angle_beta   90.00
_cell.angle_gamma   90.00
#
_symmetry.space_group_name_H-M   'P 1'
#
loop_
_entity.id
_entity.type
_entity.pdbx_description
1 polymer ?
#
loop_
_entity_poly.entity_id
_entity_poly.type
_entity_poly.pdbx_seq_one_letter_code
_entity_poly.pdbx_strand_id
1 'polypeptide(L)'
;ASHHLEHPYTSSLAGVTIGTGVGLGIIVDGRPYHGAGNAGELGHTYAGAEGLRCRCGHTDHLEAYYSGWAFKGDAKAVNSRERMLVLARSLADLIHILDPEVIVLGGSIGKAVDIRRLRSMVYRLLLPGFKPRITKTRLRYAVAAGAALLAAYSPAPKPP
;
A
#
# COMPACT_ATOMS: atom_id res chain seq x y z
N ALA A 1 7.52 -5.28 -7.89
CA ALA A 1 8.65 -5.57 -8.79
C ALA A 1 9.60 -4.36 -8.96
N SER A 2 9.12 -3.15 -9.29
CA SER A 2 9.98 -1.95 -9.45
C SER A 2 10.62 -1.41 -8.17
N HIS A 3 9.98 -1.56 -7.02
CA HIS A 3 10.53 -1.12 -5.74
C HIS A 3 11.73 -1.95 -5.26
N HIS A 4 11.93 -3.17 -5.77
CA HIS A 4 13.18 -3.91 -5.55
C HIS A 4 14.40 -3.19 -6.11
N LEU A 5 14.24 -2.42 -7.20
CA LEU A 5 15.34 -1.66 -7.78
C LEU A 5 15.84 -0.57 -6.82
N GLU A 6 14.97 -0.04 -5.96
CA GLU A 6 15.34 0.94 -4.91
C GLU A 6 15.84 0.24 -3.62
N HIS A 7 15.57 -1.06 -3.46
CA HIS A 7 15.82 -1.85 -2.25
C HIS A 7 16.35 -3.26 -2.59
N PRO A 8 17.56 -3.37 -3.17
CA PRO A 8 18.06 -4.62 -3.77
C PRO A 8 18.39 -5.73 -2.76
N TYR A 9 18.50 -5.39 -1.47
CA TYR A 9 18.80 -6.35 -0.39
C TYR A 9 17.57 -6.76 0.43
N THR A 10 16.40 -6.20 0.14
CA THR A 10 15.15 -6.54 0.85
C THR A 10 14.50 -7.71 0.14
N SER A 11 14.16 -8.78 0.86
CA SER A 11 13.47 -9.95 0.30
C SER A 11 11.96 -9.89 0.49
N SER A 12 11.47 -9.14 1.49
CA SER A 12 10.03 -8.92 1.73
C SER A 12 9.65 -7.44 1.68
N LEU A 13 8.77 -7.06 0.75
CA LEU A 13 8.38 -5.67 0.49
C LEU A 13 6.90 -5.53 0.16
N ALA A 14 6.27 -4.48 0.69
CA ALA A 14 4.93 -4.05 0.31
C ALA A 14 4.96 -2.69 -0.41
N GLY A 15 4.52 -2.65 -1.66
CA GLY A 15 4.33 -1.44 -2.44
C GLY A 15 2.87 -1.00 -2.43
N VAL A 16 2.55 0.10 -1.75
CA VAL A 16 1.18 0.65 -1.67
C VAL A 16 1.06 1.83 -2.62
N THR A 17 0.19 1.72 -3.62
CA THR A 17 -0.06 2.79 -4.59
C THR A 17 -1.37 3.48 -4.27
N ILE A 18 -1.32 4.80 -4.11
CA ILE A 18 -2.49 5.63 -3.81
C ILE A 18 -2.64 6.68 -4.90
N GLY A 19 -3.73 6.59 -5.66
CA GLY A 19 -4.03 7.46 -6.80
C GLY A 19 -5.55 7.57 -6.95
N THR A 20 -6.09 7.22 -8.11
CA THR A 20 -7.55 7.14 -8.26
C THR A 20 -8.16 6.18 -7.23
N GLY A 21 -7.53 5.02 -7.02
CA GLY A 21 -7.85 4.04 -5.98
C GLY A 21 -6.67 3.74 -5.06
N VAL A 22 -6.74 2.61 -4.35
CA VAL A 22 -5.66 2.10 -3.49
C VAL A 22 -5.33 0.66 -3.85
N GLY A 23 -4.07 0.39 -4.21
CA GLY A 23 -3.60 -0.96 -4.54
C GLY A 23 -2.36 -1.35 -3.74
N LEU A 24 -2.14 -2.65 -3.60
CA LEU A 24 -0.97 -3.22 -2.93
C LEU A 24 -0.29 -4.26 -3.84
N GLY A 25 1.01 -4.08 -4.06
CA GLY A 25 1.90 -5.10 -4.62
C GLY A 25 2.76 -5.70 -3.52
N ILE A 26 2.81 -7.03 -3.44
CA ILE A 26 3.55 -7.74 -2.40
C ILE A 26 4.72 -8.48 -3.06
N ILE A 27 5.89 -8.39 -2.45
CA ILE A 27 7.01 -9.29 -2.71
C ILE A 27 7.30 -10.09 -1.44
N VAL A 28 7.41 -11.40 -1.59
CA VAL A 28 7.92 -12.34 -0.58
C VAL A 28 9.06 -13.13 -1.22
N ASP A 29 10.18 -13.27 -0.51
CA ASP A 29 11.40 -13.97 -0.97
C ASP A 29 11.90 -13.49 -2.34
N GLY A 30 11.85 -12.17 -2.57
CA GLY A 30 12.26 -11.54 -3.83
C GLY A 30 11.31 -11.80 -5.00
N ARG A 31 10.17 -12.47 -4.77
CA ARG A 31 9.20 -12.84 -5.79
C ARG A 31 7.85 -12.14 -5.62
N PRO A 32 7.19 -11.73 -6.70
CA PRO A 32 5.82 -11.24 -6.65
C PRO A 32 4.88 -12.27 -6.01
N TYR A 33 4.13 -11.83 -5.00
CA TYR A 33 3.10 -12.64 -4.38
C TYR A 33 1.72 -12.28 -4.95
N HIS A 34 1.12 -13.22 -5.67
CA HIS A 34 -0.21 -13.08 -6.29
C HIS A 34 -1.31 -13.90 -5.58
N GLY A 35 -0.94 -14.73 -4.60
CA GLY A 35 -1.86 -15.64 -3.92
C GLY A 35 -2.59 -16.58 -4.89
N ALA A 36 -3.90 -16.71 -4.72
CA ALA A 36 -4.77 -17.46 -5.65
C ALA A 36 -5.24 -16.62 -6.86
N GLY A 37 -4.80 -15.36 -6.98
CA GLY A 37 -5.23 -14.42 -8.01
C GLY A 37 -5.86 -13.13 -7.48
N ASN A 38 -6.11 -13.04 -6.16
CA ASN A 38 -6.75 -11.88 -5.51
C ASN A 38 -5.91 -11.27 -4.38
N ALA A 39 -4.60 -11.58 -4.31
CA ALA A 39 -3.72 -10.96 -3.32
C ALA A 39 -3.45 -9.49 -3.69
N GLY A 40 -3.31 -8.62 -2.69
CA GLY A 40 -2.96 -7.21 -2.91
C GLY A 40 -4.15 -6.25 -2.98
N GLU A 41 -5.36 -6.71 -2.69
CA GLU A 41 -6.57 -5.87 -2.65
C GLU A 41 -6.71 -5.04 -1.36
N LEU A 42 -5.62 -4.37 -0.94
CA LEU A 42 -5.59 -3.52 0.26
C LEU A 42 -6.64 -2.40 0.21
N GLY A 43 -6.92 -1.86 -0.97
CA GLY A 43 -7.97 -0.84 -1.13
C GLY A 43 -9.36 -1.33 -0.74
N HIS A 44 -9.57 -2.65 -0.71
CA HIS A 44 -10.82 -3.31 -0.39
C HIS A 44 -10.81 -4.01 0.98
N THR A 45 -9.81 -3.75 1.83
CA THR A 45 -9.88 -4.18 3.23
C THR A 45 -10.77 -3.24 4.03
N TYR A 46 -11.46 -3.79 5.03
CA TYR A 46 -12.29 -3.02 5.96
C TYR A 46 -11.45 -2.01 6.74
N ALA A 47 -11.89 -0.75 6.77
CA ALA A 47 -11.18 0.37 7.37
C ALA A 47 -11.56 0.60 8.84
N GLY A 48 -12.68 0.03 9.30
CA GLY A 48 -13.20 0.24 10.66
C GLY A 48 -13.52 1.71 10.93
N ALA A 49 -14.12 2.38 9.94
CA ALA A 49 -14.37 3.83 9.97
C ALA A 49 -15.88 4.13 9.97
N GLU A 50 -16.35 4.97 9.04
CA GLU A 50 -17.70 5.57 9.07
C GLU A 50 -18.72 4.88 8.13
N GLY A 51 -18.42 3.68 7.63
CA GLY A 51 -19.33 2.95 6.73
C GLY A 51 -19.47 3.53 5.31
N LEU A 52 -18.55 4.37 4.83
CA LEU A 52 -18.63 4.98 3.50
C LEU A 52 -18.72 3.94 2.37
N ARG A 53 -19.54 4.21 1.35
CA ARG A 53 -19.67 3.32 0.18
C ARG A 53 -18.40 3.30 -0.66
N CYS A 54 -17.93 2.10 -0.96
CA CYS A 54 -16.88 1.83 -1.93
C CYS A 54 -17.47 1.72 -3.34
N ARG A 55 -16.69 2.08 -4.36
CA ARG A 55 -17.10 1.94 -5.78
C ARG A 55 -17.27 0.49 -6.22
N CYS A 56 -16.69 -0.48 -5.52
CA CYS A 56 -16.93 -1.90 -5.78
C CYS A 56 -18.33 -2.39 -5.30
N GLY A 57 -19.13 -1.53 -4.68
CA GLY A 57 -20.49 -1.83 -4.22
C GLY A 57 -20.62 -2.15 -2.73
N HIS A 58 -19.51 -2.46 -2.06
CA HIS A 58 -19.46 -2.70 -0.62
C HIS A 58 -19.24 -1.41 0.18
N THR A 59 -19.13 -1.53 1.51
CA THR A 59 -18.95 -0.40 2.43
C THR A 59 -17.68 -0.53 3.25
N ASP A 60 -17.18 0.61 3.70
CA ASP A 60 -16.08 0.75 4.66
C ASP A 60 -14.73 0.20 4.19
N HIS A 61 -14.48 0.21 2.89
CA HIS A 61 -13.17 -0.12 2.35
C HIS A 61 -12.19 1.06 2.48
N LEU A 62 -10.90 0.80 2.67
CA LEU A 62 -9.85 1.84 2.72
C LEU A 62 -9.95 2.83 1.55
N GLU A 63 -10.23 2.34 0.34
CA GLU A 63 -10.36 3.19 -0.84
C GLU A 63 -11.49 4.22 -0.71
N ALA A 64 -12.55 3.93 0.06
CA ALA A 64 -13.62 4.89 0.34
C ALA A 64 -13.18 6.08 1.19
N TYR A 65 -12.04 5.95 1.87
CA TYR A 65 -11.51 6.99 2.74
C TYR A 65 -10.27 7.68 2.20
N TYR A 66 -9.42 6.94 1.49
CA TYR A 66 -8.07 7.40 1.17
C TYR A 66 -7.71 7.17 -0.30
N SER A 67 -8.51 7.75 -1.19
CA SER A 67 -8.34 7.66 -2.65
C SER A 67 -8.66 8.99 -3.33
N GLY A 68 -8.32 9.11 -4.62
CA GLY A 68 -8.55 10.35 -5.37
C GLY A 68 -10.03 10.72 -5.44
N TRP A 69 -10.91 9.72 -5.58
CA TRP A 69 -12.34 9.97 -5.57
C TRP A 69 -12.90 10.22 -4.17
N ALA A 70 -12.26 9.69 -3.12
CA ALA A 70 -12.64 10.02 -1.73
C ALA A 70 -12.32 11.49 -1.40
N PHE A 71 -11.19 12.01 -1.90
CA PHE A 71 -10.80 13.40 -1.64
C PHE A 71 -11.47 14.43 -2.54
N LYS A 72 -12.02 14.04 -3.70
CA LYS A 72 -12.73 14.95 -4.63
C LYS A 72 -11.94 16.23 -4.97
N GLY A 73 -10.61 16.11 -5.07
CA GLY A 73 -9.70 17.24 -5.33
C GLY A 73 -9.24 18.04 -4.09
N ASP A 74 -9.71 17.70 -2.89
CA ASP A 74 -9.23 18.33 -1.66
C ASP A 74 -7.84 17.79 -1.27
N ALA A 75 -6.80 18.50 -1.72
CA ALA A 75 -5.43 18.17 -1.38
C ALA A 75 -5.11 18.31 0.12
N LYS A 76 -5.86 19.15 0.87
CA LYS A 76 -5.64 19.31 2.31
C LYS A 76 -6.13 18.08 3.08
N ALA A 77 -7.19 17.44 2.59
CA ALA A 77 -7.73 16.22 3.19
C ALA A 77 -6.72 15.06 3.22
N VAL A 78 -5.79 14.98 2.28
CA VAL A 78 -4.75 13.93 2.23
C VAL A 78 -3.97 13.83 3.55
N ASN A 79 -3.64 14.98 4.14
CA ASN A 79 -2.85 15.06 5.37
C ASN A 79 -3.70 15.48 6.59
N SER A 80 -5.03 15.37 6.50
CA SER A 80 -5.89 15.56 7.66
C SER A 80 -5.67 14.42 8.67
N ARG A 81 -5.81 14.73 9.96
CA ARG A 81 -5.54 13.75 11.03
C ARG A 81 -6.42 12.51 10.90
N GLU A 82 -7.69 12.74 10.60
CA GLU A 82 -8.71 11.69 10.46
C GLU A 82 -8.37 10.75 9.29
N ARG A 83 -8.10 11.31 8.11
CA ARG A 83 -7.80 10.52 6.90
C ARG A 83 -6.51 9.73 7.05
N MET A 84 -5.46 10.34 7.60
CA MET A 84 -4.21 9.62 7.86
C MET A 84 -4.36 8.54 8.93
N LEU A 85 -5.28 8.68 9.88
CA LEU A 85 -5.50 7.64 10.89
C LEU A 85 -6.09 6.38 10.25
N VAL A 86 -7.01 6.54 9.29
CA VAL A 86 -7.54 5.41 8.51
C VAL A 86 -6.41 4.72 7.75
N LEU A 87 -5.60 5.47 7.00
CA LEU A 87 -4.46 4.90 6.30
C LEU A 87 -3.47 4.22 7.26
N ALA A 88 -3.17 4.85 8.40
CA ALA A 88 -2.22 4.31 9.37
C ALA A 88 -2.68 2.98 9.97
N ARG A 89 -3.98 2.81 10.24
CA ARG A 89 -4.56 1.55 10.72
C ARG A 89 -4.41 0.45 9.68
N SER A 90 -4.81 0.70 8.43
CA SER A 90 -4.67 -0.28 7.37
C SER A 90 -3.22 -0.67 7.09
N LEU A 91 -2.27 0.26 7.22
CA LEU A 91 -0.85 -0.07 7.14
C LEU A 91 -0.36 -0.86 8.35
N ALA A 92 -0.87 -0.61 9.56
CA ALA A 92 -0.54 -1.41 10.73
C ALA A 92 -1.06 -2.85 10.59
N ASP A 93 -2.28 -3.04 10.11
CA ASP A 93 -2.85 -4.35 9.82
C ASP A 93 -2.00 -5.10 8.78
N LEU A 94 -1.62 -4.41 7.70
CA LEU A 94 -0.72 -4.94 6.68
C LEU A 94 0.63 -5.39 7.27
N ILE A 95 1.20 -4.60 8.18
CA ILE A 95 2.47 -4.93 8.85
C ILE A 95 2.31 -6.16 9.72
N HIS A 96 1.25 -6.25 10.52
CA HIS A 96 1.03 -7.42 11.38
C HIS A 96 0.76 -8.71 10.60
N ILE A 97 0.19 -8.61 9.40
CA ILE A 97 -0.15 -9.76 8.57
C ILE A 97 1.04 -10.23 7.73
N LEU A 98 1.76 -9.31 7.08
CA LEU A 98 2.80 -9.66 6.11
C LEU A 98 4.24 -9.51 6.61
N ASP A 99 4.45 -8.79 7.71
CA ASP A 99 5.77 -8.42 8.24
C ASP A 99 6.79 -8.01 7.16
N PRO A 100 6.48 -6.99 6.33
CA PRO A 100 7.41 -6.56 5.30
C PRO A 100 8.55 -5.75 5.92
N GLU A 101 9.79 -5.96 5.45
CA GLU A 101 10.92 -5.12 5.87
C GLU A 101 10.70 -3.65 5.51
N VAL A 102 10.04 -3.43 4.37
CA VAL A 102 9.82 -2.10 3.79
C VAL A 102 8.40 -1.96 3.25
N ILE A 103 7.76 -0.85 3.59
CA ILE A 103 6.58 -0.32 2.92
C ILE A 103 6.99 0.85 2.05
N VAL A 104 6.66 0.79 0.76
CA VAL A 104 6.90 1.87 -0.20
C VAL A 104 5.58 2.46 -0.64
N LEU A 105 5.38 3.76 -0.39
CA LEU A 105 4.22 4.50 -0.88
C LEU A 105 4.51 5.09 -2.27
N GLY A 106 3.59 4.86 -3.19
CA GLY A 106 3.59 5.37 -4.55
C GLY A 106 2.25 5.98 -4.96
N GLY A 107 2.14 6.33 -6.24
CA GLY A 107 0.96 7.00 -6.79
C GLY A 107 0.94 8.51 -6.57
N SER A 108 0.00 9.20 -7.21
CA SER A 108 -0.10 10.67 -7.18
C SER A 108 -0.38 11.19 -5.77
N ILE A 109 -1.26 10.52 -5.03
CA ILE A 109 -1.62 10.89 -3.66
C ILE A 109 -0.55 10.39 -2.68
N GLY A 110 -0.04 9.16 -2.86
CA GLY A 110 1.00 8.62 -1.97
C GLY A 110 2.24 9.50 -1.91
N LYS A 111 2.57 10.22 -2.99
CA LYS A 111 3.65 11.23 -3.01
C LYS A 111 3.35 12.46 -2.15
N ALA A 112 2.10 12.88 -2.04
CA ALA A 112 1.64 14.03 -1.27
C ALA A 112 1.50 13.75 0.24
N VAL A 113 1.57 12.48 0.65
CA VAL A 113 1.51 12.09 2.07
C VAL A 113 2.73 12.62 2.84
N ASP A 114 2.47 13.20 4.01
CA ASP A 114 3.49 13.48 5.03
C ASP A 114 3.95 12.17 5.67
N ILE A 115 5.05 11.66 5.13
CA ILE A 115 5.63 10.38 5.54
C ILE A 115 6.09 10.38 7.00
N ARG A 116 6.51 11.53 7.55
CA ARG A 116 6.97 11.60 8.95
C ARG A 116 5.79 11.44 9.89
N ARG A 117 4.70 12.14 9.59
CA ARG A 117 3.46 12.06 10.36
C ARG A 117 2.82 10.69 10.25
N LEU A 118 2.73 10.13 9.05
CA LEU A 118 2.21 8.78 8.84
C LEU A 118 3.02 7.73 9.62
N ARG A 119 4.35 7.75 9.53
CA ARG A 119 5.23 6.84 10.30
C ARG A 119 4.97 6.91 11.79
N SER A 120 4.88 8.12 12.34
CA SER A 120 4.58 8.33 13.75
C SER A 120 3.23 7.73 14.15
N MET A 121 2.22 7.82 13.26
CA MET A 121 0.90 7.24 13.49
C MET A 121 0.93 5.71 13.42
N VAL A 122 1.54 5.14 12.38
CA VAL A 122 1.66 3.68 12.22
C VAL A 122 2.40 3.07 13.39
N TYR A 123 3.57 3.60 13.77
CA TYR A 123 4.39 3.03 14.84
C TYR A 123 3.72 3.04 16.23
N ARG A 124 2.69 3.86 16.44
CA ARG A 124 1.89 3.80 17.68
C ARG A 124 0.87 2.65 17.69
N LEU A 125 0.60 2.05 16.54
CA LEU A 125 -0.36 0.96 16.36
C LEU A 125 0.34 -0.41 16.28
N LEU A 126 1.67 -0.44 16.21
CA LEU A 126 2.45 -1.67 16.10
C LEU A 126 2.80 -2.26 17.46
N LEU A 127 3.10 -3.56 17.46
CA LEU A 127 3.72 -4.23 18.61
C LEU A 127 5.07 -3.57 18.99
N PRO A 128 5.44 -3.56 20.29
CA PRO A 128 6.72 -3.02 20.73
C PRO A 128 7.91 -3.65 19.96
N GLY A 129 8.82 -2.79 19.48
CA GLY A 129 10.02 -3.23 18.74
C GLY A 129 9.82 -3.39 17.23
N PHE A 130 8.60 -3.55 16.74
CA PHE A 130 8.31 -3.63 15.30
C PHE A 130 8.31 -2.25 14.65
N LYS A 131 9.29 -1.99 13.77
CA LYS A 131 9.47 -0.70 13.09
C LYS A 131 9.97 -0.88 11.66
N PRO A 132 9.16 -1.45 10.75
CA PRO A 132 9.56 -1.58 9.36
C PRO A 132 9.81 -0.20 8.74
N ARG A 133 10.62 -0.17 7.69
CA ARG A 133 10.93 1.07 7.00
C ARG A 133 9.72 1.48 6.15
N ILE A 134 9.14 2.64 6.44
CA ILE A 134 8.08 3.21 5.59
C ILE A 134 8.67 4.39 4.84
N THR A 135 8.60 4.34 3.51
CA THR A 135 9.20 5.33 2.61
C THR A 135 8.27 5.68 1.45
N LYS A 136 8.64 6.70 0.67
CA LYS A 136 8.00 7.04 -0.60
C LYS A 136 8.93 6.66 -1.74
N THR A 137 8.37 6.14 -2.83
CA THR A 137 9.17 5.83 -4.03
C THR A 137 9.67 7.11 -4.68
N ARG A 138 10.88 7.04 -5.26
CA ARG A 138 11.44 8.11 -6.11
C ARG A 138 11.16 7.84 -7.59
N LEU A 139 10.75 6.61 -7.95
CA LEU A 139 10.44 6.24 -9.32
C LEU A 139 9.14 6.91 -9.80
N ARG A 140 9.27 7.76 -10.82
CA ARG A 140 8.12 8.44 -11.44
C ARG A 140 7.10 7.45 -12.00
N TYR A 141 7.58 6.35 -12.56
CA TYR A 141 6.79 5.30 -13.23
C TYR A 141 6.85 3.97 -12.49
N ALA A 142 6.86 3.98 -11.15
CA ALA A 142 6.98 2.77 -10.35
C ALA A 142 5.98 1.67 -10.77
N VAL A 143 4.71 2.01 -11.03
CA VAL A 143 3.70 1.05 -11.48
C VAL A 143 4.07 0.43 -12.84
N ALA A 144 4.39 1.26 -13.84
CA ALA A 144 4.73 0.78 -15.19
C ALA A 144 6.04 -0.03 -15.20
N ALA A 145 7.06 0.42 -14.47
CA ALA A 145 8.30 -0.33 -14.30
C ALA A 145 8.03 -1.67 -13.60
N GLY A 146 7.10 -1.69 -12.64
CA GLY A 146 6.69 -2.91 -11.95
C GLY A 146 6.00 -3.88 -12.89
N ALA A 147 5.06 -3.40 -13.70
CA ALA A 147 4.37 -4.19 -14.70
C ALA A 147 5.33 -4.75 -15.78
N ALA A 148 6.27 -3.94 -16.26
CA ALA A 148 7.28 -4.38 -17.23
C ALA A 148 8.18 -5.49 -16.65
N LEU A 149 8.62 -5.36 -15.40
CA LEU A 149 9.38 -6.40 -14.72
C LEU A 149 8.57 -7.68 -14.50
N LEU A 150 7.26 -7.55 -14.21
CA LEU A 150 6.36 -8.70 -14.10
C LEU A 150 6.15 -9.40 -15.44
N ALA A 151 6.01 -8.65 -16.53
CA ALA A 151 5.89 -9.23 -17.87
C ALA A 151 7.18 -9.92 -18.33
N ALA A 152 8.34 -9.41 -17.91
CA ALA A 152 9.64 -10.03 -18.14
C ALA A 152 9.91 -11.23 -17.22
N TYR A 153 9.13 -11.37 -16.13
CA TYR A 153 9.23 -12.49 -15.20
C TYR A 153 8.29 -13.61 -15.63
N SER A 154 8.81 -14.76 -16.04
CA SER A 154 8.00 -15.96 -16.25
C SER A 154 7.89 -16.75 -14.95
N PRO A 155 6.76 -16.71 -14.22
CA PRO A 155 6.57 -17.58 -13.07
C PRO A 155 6.56 -19.05 -13.52
N ALA A 156 7.15 -19.93 -12.72
CA ALA A 156 6.93 -21.37 -12.89
C ALA A 156 5.42 -21.67 -12.80
N PRO A 157 4.88 -22.59 -13.61
CA PRO A 157 3.47 -22.95 -13.55
C PRO A 157 3.11 -23.41 -12.13
N LYS A 158 1.95 -22.97 -11.65
CA LYS A 158 1.41 -23.44 -10.36
C LYS A 158 1.20 -24.95 -10.48
N PRO A 159 1.67 -25.77 -9.52
CA PRO A 159 1.32 -27.18 -9.50
C PRO A 159 -0.22 -27.32 -9.43
N PRO A 160 -0.79 -28.37 -10.03
CA PRO A 160 -2.23 -28.59 -10.09
C PRO A 160 -2.87 -28.70 -8.70
#